data_AF-X1IQL3-F1
#
_entry.id   AF-X1IQL3-F1
#
_cell.length_a   1.000
_cell.length_b   1.000
_cell.length_c   1.000
_cell.angle_alpha   90.00
_cell.angle_beta   90.00
_cell.angle_gamma   90.00
#
_symmetry.space_group_name_H-M   'P 1'
#
loop_
_entity.id
_entity.type
_entity.pdbx_description
1 polymer ?
#
loop_
_entity_poly.entity_id
_entity_poly.type
_entity_poly.pdbx_seq_one_letter_code
_entity_poly.pdbx_strand_id
1 'polypeptide(L)'
;SSEMTEAHYWLARVLYEEGRLNDSLSSWQKVLEIDPHYPRAQYFHTKVENSIKYGKEAYSHYEAGYNLYEQKLFEEAIYQYRQAVRSNPNFFSAYYWLGRIYYERGNYQEAASNWKEVLRLEPENTKAEYWLKQAEKQLK
;
A
#
# COMPACT_ATOMS: atom_id res chain seq x y z
N SER A 1 8.43 -17.89 27.01
CA SER A 1 8.32 -18.24 25.57
C SER A 1 7.06 -17.67 24.92
N SER A 2 5.89 -17.61 25.58
CA SER A 2 4.68 -16.96 25.01
C SER A 2 4.45 -15.53 25.53
N GLU A 3 4.60 -15.30 26.84
CA GLU A 3 4.36 -13.97 27.46
C GLU A 3 5.30 -12.89 26.94
N MET A 4 6.55 -13.24 26.66
CA MET A 4 7.54 -12.33 26.08
C MET A 4 7.19 -11.92 24.64
N THR A 5 6.68 -12.85 23.83
CA THR A 5 6.21 -12.59 22.47
C THR A 5 5.00 -11.67 22.47
N GLU A 6 4.04 -11.94 23.36
CA GLU A 6 2.84 -11.11 23.55
C GLU A 6 3.22 -9.68 23.96
N ALA A 7 4.18 -9.51 24.88
CA ALA A 7 4.65 -8.20 25.29
C ALA A 7 5.27 -7.41 24.13
N HIS A 8 6.11 -8.06 23.31
CA HIS A 8 6.68 -7.44 22.11
C HIS A 8 5.60 -7.10 21.06
N TYR A 9 4.59 -7.95 20.91
CA TYR A 9 3.45 -7.72 20.02
C TYR A 9 2.70 -6.43 20.39
N TRP A 10 2.31 -6.30 21.67
CA TRP A 10 1.58 -5.11 22.12
C TRP A 10 2.44 -3.85 22.11
N LEU A 11 3.71 -3.97 22.52
CA LEU A 11 4.67 -2.87 22.45
C LEU A 11 4.82 -2.37 21.00
N ALA A 12 5.00 -3.28 20.04
CA ALA A 12 5.13 -2.94 18.63
C ALA A 12 3.92 -2.16 18.11
N ARG A 13 2.70 -2.58 18.51
CA ARG A 13 1.46 -1.89 18.14
C ARG A 13 1.37 -0.49 18.73
N VAL A 14 1.66 -0.33 20.02
CA VAL A 14 1.63 0.99 20.68
C VAL A 14 2.64 1.94 20.02
N LEU A 15 3.86 1.46 19.77
CA LEU A 15 4.89 2.24 19.09
C LEU A 15 4.48 2.64 17.67
N TYR A 16 3.77 1.78 16.95
CA TYR A 16 3.21 2.11 15.63
C TYR A 16 2.21 3.25 15.72
N GLU A 17 1.28 3.21 16.69
CA GLU A 17 0.29 4.26 16.89
C GLU A 17 0.94 5.59 17.25
N GLU A 18 1.95 5.59 18.12
CA GLU A 18 2.76 6.76 18.47
C GLU A 18 3.61 7.30 17.31
N GLY A 19 3.68 6.59 16.18
CA GLY A 19 4.49 6.98 15.03
C GLY A 19 5.98 6.66 15.18
N ARG A 20 6.36 5.90 16.23
CA ARG A 20 7.72 5.41 16.48
C ARG A 20 8.01 4.18 15.63
N LEU A 21 8.02 4.36 14.31
CA LEU A 21 8.01 3.25 13.34
C LEU A 21 9.24 2.35 13.44
N ASN A 22 10.44 2.89 13.65
CA ASN A 22 11.65 2.07 13.78
C ASN A 22 11.62 1.20 15.04
N ASP A 23 11.20 1.75 16.18
CA ASP A 23 11.06 1.00 17.44
C ASP A 23 9.97 -0.08 17.31
N SER A 24 8.88 0.26 16.61
CA SER A 24 7.82 -0.69 16.27
C SER A 24 8.36 -1.85 15.43
N LEU A 25 9.14 -1.55 14.38
CA LEU A 25 9.76 -2.55 13.51
C LEU A 25 10.69 -3.49 14.29
N SER A 26 11.57 -2.94 15.15
CA SER A 26 12.43 -3.76 16.01
C SER A 26 11.64 -4.66 16.96
N SER A 27 10.49 -4.20 17.44
CA SER A 27 9.61 -5.02 18.29
C SER A 27 8.93 -6.14 17.49
N TRP A 28 8.49 -5.87 16.25
CA TRP A 28 7.96 -6.90 15.34
C TRP A 28 9.00 -7.95 14.95
N GLN A 29 10.25 -7.55 14.73
CA GLN A 29 11.36 -8.47 14.45
C GLN A 29 11.55 -9.44 15.62
N LYS A 30 11.55 -8.95 16.86
CA LYS A 30 11.62 -9.82 18.05
C LYS A 30 10.46 -10.81 18.14
N VAL A 31 9.24 -10.40 17.79
CA VAL A 31 8.09 -11.32 17.73
C VAL A 31 8.38 -12.48 16.77
N LEU A 32 8.84 -12.16 15.55
CA LEU A 32 9.10 -13.14 14.49
C LEU A 32 10.37 -13.98 14.74
N GLU A 33 11.35 -13.45 15.49
CA GLU A 33 12.52 -14.21 15.94
C GLU A 33 12.14 -15.28 16.97
N ILE A 34 11.24 -14.96 17.90
CA ILE A 34 10.80 -15.89 18.94
C ILE A 34 9.79 -16.90 18.37
N ASP A 35 8.82 -16.42 17.60
CA ASP A 35 7.80 -17.23 16.94
C ASP A 35 7.52 -16.71 15.52
N PRO A 36 8.16 -17.29 14.49
CA PRO A 36 7.97 -16.90 13.10
C PRO A 36 6.53 -17.08 12.58
N HIS A 37 5.73 -17.92 13.25
CA HIS A 37 4.34 -18.21 12.85
C HIS A 37 3.33 -17.48 13.74
N TYR A 38 3.78 -16.54 14.56
CA TYR A 38 2.90 -15.81 15.46
C TYR A 38 1.78 -15.10 14.67
N PRO A 39 0.50 -15.25 15.06
CA PRO A 39 -0.62 -14.75 14.28
C PRO A 39 -0.50 -13.27 13.92
N ARG A 40 -0.60 -12.97 12.63
CA ARG A 40 -0.58 -11.61 12.06
C ARG A 40 0.72 -10.82 12.29
N ALA A 41 1.74 -11.36 12.95
CA ALA A 41 3.01 -10.65 13.18
C ALA A 41 3.67 -10.24 11.86
N GLN A 42 3.74 -11.16 10.89
CA GLN A 42 4.27 -10.86 9.56
C GLN A 42 3.47 -9.76 8.84
N TYR A 43 2.15 -9.76 8.99
CA TYR A 43 1.30 -8.72 8.41
C TYR A 43 1.63 -7.34 8.98
N PHE A 44 1.70 -7.23 10.31
CA PHE A 44 2.02 -5.95 10.95
C PHE A 44 3.46 -5.51 10.70
N HIS A 45 4.42 -6.44 10.68
CA HIS A 45 5.80 -6.17 10.31
C HIS A 45 5.87 -5.51 8.92
N THR A 46 5.29 -6.15 7.89
CA THR A 46 5.23 -5.62 6.52
C THR A 46 4.53 -4.26 6.47
N LYS A 47 3.46 -4.07 7.25
CA LYS A 47 2.78 -2.77 7.37
C LYS A 47 3.70 -1.68 7.91
N VAL A 48 4.51 -1.97 8.92
CA VAL A 48 5.49 -1.00 9.46
C VAL A 48 6.59 -0.72 8.44
N GLU A 49 7.14 -1.74 7.77
CA GLU A 49 8.15 -1.56 6.73
C GLU A 49 7.66 -0.65 5.60
N ASN A 50 6.44 -0.90 5.10
CA ASN A 50 5.85 -0.05 4.07
C ASN A 50 5.54 1.36 4.58
N SER A 51 5.15 1.51 5.85
CA SER A 51 4.93 2.83 6.47
C SER A 51 6.24 3.61 6.62
N ILE A 52 7.36 2.94 6.86
CA ILE A 52 8.70 3.57 6.86
C ILE A 52 9.09 3.95 5.43
N LYS A 53 8.91 3.03 4.47
CA LYS A 53 9.31 3.23 3.08
C LYS A 53 8.52 4.34 2.38
N TYR A 54 7.21 4.38 2.57
CA TYR A 54 6.31 5.26 1.83
C TYR A 54 5.71 6.38 2.69
N GLY A 55 5.92 6.37 4.00
CA GLY A 55 5.26 7.26 4.95
C GLY A 55 3.96 6.63 5.49
N LYS A 56 3.78 6.71 6.82
CA LYS A 56 2.62 6.14 7.54
C LYS A 56 1.29 6.62 6.98
N GLU A 57 1.17 7.91 6.69
CA GLU A 57 -0.06 8.51 6.17
C GLU A 57 -0.38 8.03 4.76
N ALA A 58 0.60 8.08 3.83
CA ALA A 58 0.44 7.57 2.48
C ALA A 58 0.08 6.08 2.47
N TYR A 59 0.75 5.27 3.28
CA TYR A 59 0.48 3.84 3.37
C TYR A 59 -0.89 3.54 4.00
N SER A 60 -1.30 4.29 5.02
CA SER A 60 -2.62 4.13 5.64
C SER A 60 -3.74 4.43 4.63
N HIS A 61 -3.60 5.50 3.84
CA HIS A 61 -4.55 5.81 2.77
C HIS A 61 -4.56 4.73 1.68
N TYR A 62 -3.39 4.19 1.31
CA TYR A 62 -3.31 3.08 0.36
C TYR A 62 -4.03 1.82 0.87
N GLU A 63 -3.81 1.41 2.13
CA GLU A 63 -4.50 0.25 2.70
C GLU A 63 -6.02 0.46 2.75
N ALA A 64 -6.47 1.66 3.13
CA ALA A 64 -7.88 2.03 3.11
C ALA A 64 -8.46 1.94 1.68
N GLY A 65 -7.74 2.46 0.69
CA GLY A 65 -8.13 2.39 -0.72
C GLY A 65 -8.23 0.96 -1.23
N TYR A 66 -7.30 0.09 -0.84
CA TYR A 66 -7.33 -1.33 -1.18
C TYR A 66 -8.57 -2.04 -0.61
N ASN A 67 -8.87 -1.82 0.67
CA ASN A 67 -10.04 -2.42 1.31
C ASN A 67 -11.37 -1.94 0.69
N LEU A 68 -11.44 -0.68 0.27
CA LEU A 68 -12.62 -0.13 -0.41
C LEU A 68 -12.76 -0.66 -1.84
N TYR A 69 -11.63 -0.83 -2.54
CA TYR A 69 -11.61 -1.47 -3.86
C TYR A 69 -12.15 -2.90 -3.82
N GLU A 70 -11.73 -3.70 -2.84
CA GLU A 70 -12.23 -5.08 -2.65
C GLU A 70 -13.74 -5.12 -2.37
N GLN A 71 -14.28 -4.06 -1.77
CA GLN A 71 -15.71 -3.87 -1.54
C GLN A 71 -16.46 -3.28 -2.75
N LYS A 72 -15.76 -3.00 -3.86
CA LYS A 72 -16.27 -2.31 -5.06
C LYS A 72 -16.78 -0.89 -4.81
N LEU A 73 -16.35 -0.27 -3.70
CA LEU A 73 -16.61 1.14 -3.37
C LEU A 73 -15.57 2.01 -4.08
N PHE A 74 -15.71 2.12 -5.40
CA PHE A 74 -14.69 2.69 -6.26
C PHE A 74 -14.41 4.17 -6.00
N GLU A 75 -15.41 4.94 -5.57
CA GLU A 75 -15.28 6.39 -5.45
C GLU A 75 -14.50 6.75 -4.18
N GLU A 76 -14.82 6.04 -3.11
CA GLU A 76 -14.10 6.09 -1.84
C GLU A 76 -12.68 5.54 -2.01
N ALA A 77 -12.50 4.45 -2.79
CA ALA A 77 -11.18 3.92 -3.10
C ALA A 77 -10.32 4.94 -3.87
N ILE A 78 -10.87 5.57 -4.91
CA ILE A 78 -10.20 6.65 -5.65
C ILE A 78 -9.81 7.79 -4.70
N TYR A 79 -10.71 8.20 -3.81
CA TYR A 79 -10.42 9.25 -2.84
C TYR A 79 -9.21 8.88 -1.97
N GLN A 80 -9.21 7.67 -1.41
CA GLN A 80 -8.11 7.20 -0.55
C GLN A 80 -6.80 7.10 -1.32
N TYR A 81 -6.77 6.52 -2.53
CA TYR A 81 -5.55 6.47 -3.32
C TYR A 81 -5.06 7.86 -3.74
N ARG A 82 -5.96 8.82 -3.98
CA ARG A 82 -5.59 10.23 -4.21
C ARG A 82 -4.95 10.87 -2.98
N GLN A 83 -5.41 10.57 -1.77
CA GLN A 83 -4.73 11.02 -0.55
C GLN A 83 -3.36 10.36 -0.38
N ALA A 84 -3.23 9.07 -0.72
CA ALA A 84 -1.96 8.36 -0.68
C ALA A 84 -0.90 9.03 -1.58
N VAL A 85 -1.24 9.33 -2.84
CA VAL A 85 -0.30 10.01 -3.76
C VAL A 85 -0.04 11.47 -3.38
N ARG A 86 -0.99 12.15 -2.72
CA ARG A 86 -0.78 13.50 -2.18
C ARG A 86 0.22 13.49 -1.02
N SER A 87 0.12 12.50 -0.14
CA SER A 87 1.04 12.32 1.00
C SER A 87 2.42 11.85 0.52
N ASN A 88 2.48 10.95 -0.47
CA ASN A 88 3.73 10.53 -1.11
C ASN A 88 3.58 10.39 -2.64
N PRO A 89 4.05 11.38 -3.41
CA PRO A 89 4.01 11.36 -4.88
C PRO A 89 4.88 10.29 -5.54
N ASN A 90 5.75 9.60 -4.79
CA ASN A 90 6.58 8.51 -5.29
C ASN A 90 5.96 7.12 -5.01
N PHE A 91 4.76 7.07 -4.42
CA PHE A 91 4.11 5.81 -4.09
C PHE A 91 3.40 5.20 -5.32
N PHE A 92 4.18 4.59 -6.21
CA PHE A 92 3.71 4.06 -7.49
C PHE A 92 2.53 3.08 -7.36
N SER A 93 2.43 2.29 -6.28
CA SER A 93 1.32 1.35 -6.08
C SER A 93 -0.03 2.05 -6.02
N ALA A 94 -0.11 3.26 -5.45
CA ALA A 94 -1.37 4.02 -5.40
C ALA A 94 -1.79 4.50 -6.79
N TYR A 95 -0.85 4.97 -7.62
CA TYR A 95 -1.11 5.27 -9.03
C TYR A 95 -1.58 4.02 -9.80
N TYR A 96 -0.95 2.87 -9.57
CA TYR A 96 -1.33 1.62 -10.24
C TYR A 96 -2.81 1.27 -9.99
N TRP A 97 -3.28 1.36 -8.74
CA TRP A 97 -4.67 1.07 -8.41
C TRP A 97 -5.65 2.15 -8.87
N LEU A 98 -5.26 3.43 -8.86
CA LEU A 98 -6.04 4.48 -9.52
C LEU A 98 -6.26 4.14 -10.99
N GLY A 99 -5.19 3.76 -11.70
CA GLY A 99 -5.25 3.36 -13.10
C GLY A 99 -6.21 2.18 -13.32
N ARG A 100 -6.12 1.16 -12.46
CA ARG A 100 -7.01 0.00 -12.51
C ARG A 100 -8.48 0.36 -12.31
N ILE A 101 -8.80 1.18 -11.30
CA ILE A 101 -10.20 1.59 -11.07
C ILE A 101 -10.72 2.41 -12.24
N TYR A 102 -9.94 3.37 -12.74
CA TYR A 102 -10.36 4.17 -13.90
C TYR A 102 -10.62 3.29 -15.14
N TYR A 103 -9.78 2.29 -15.37
CA TYR A 103 -9.97 1.33 -16.46
C TYR A 103 -11.26 0.51 -16.29
N GLU A 104 -11.51 -0.03 -15.09
CA GLU A 104 -12.73 -0.79 -14.78
C GLU A 104 -14.01 0.04 -14.95
N ARG A 105 -13.90 1.37 -14.83
CA ARG A 105 -14.99 2.33 -15.05
C ARG A 105 -15.09 2.86 -16.48
N GLY A 106 -14.24 2.42 -17.40
CA GLY A 106 -14.20 2.88 -18.79
C GLY A 106 -13.52 4.24 -19.00
N ASN A 107 -12.92 4.82 -17.95
CA ASN A 107 -12.19 6.09 -18.01
C ASN A 107 -10.74 5.82 -18.46
N TYR A 108 -10.57 5.41 -19.72
CA TYR A 108 -9.31 4.89 -20.22
C TYR A 108 -8.19 5.94 -20.31
N GLN A 109 -8.54 7.22 -20.48
CA GLN A 109 -7.56 8.31 -20.53
C GLN A 109 -6.91 8.52 -19.16
N GLU A 110 -7.71 8.59 -18.09
CA GLU A 110 -7.25 8.69 -16.71
C GLU A 110 -6.46 7.43 -16.31
N ALA A 111 -6.92 6.25 -16.76
CA ALA A 111 -6.20 5.00 -16.52
C ALA A 111 -4.78 5.03 -17.10
N ALA A 112 -4.67 5.39 -18.38
CA ALA A 112 -3.39 5.53 -19.07
C ALA A 112 -2.48 6.57 -18.39
N SER A 113 -3.03 7.72 -17.98
CA SER A 113 -2.27 8.75 -17.26
C SER A 113 -1.67 8.22 -15.96
N ASN A 114 -2.43 7.45 -15.18
CA ASN A 114 -1.94 6.88 -13.92
C ASN A 114 -0.87 5.81 -14.14
N TRP A 115 -1.03 4.93 -15.14
CA TRP A 115 0.01 3.93 -15.44
C TRP A 115 1.27 4.54 -16.05
N LYS A 116 1.18 5.67 -16.75
CA LYS A 116 2.37 6.46 -17.15
C LYS A 116 3.15 6.97 -15.94
N GLU A 117 2.46 7.44 -14.90
CA GLU A 117 3.13 7.82 -13.64
C GLU A 117 3.80 6.62 -12.95
N VAL A 118 3.17 5.44 -12.99
CA VAL A 118 3.83 4.21 -12.49
C VAL A 118 5.12 3.94 -13.25
N LEU A 119 5.11 4.01 -14.59
CA LEU A 119 6.31 3.78 -15.41
C LEU A 119 7.35 4.90 -15.29
N ARG A 120 6.94 6.11 -14.94
CA ARG A 120 7.89 7.20 -14.63
C ARG A 120 8.67 6.91 -13.34
N LEU A 121 8.01 6.32 -12.35
CA LEU A 121 8.60 5.96 -11.05
C LEU A 121 9.32 4.61 -11.08
N GLU A 122 8.76 3.64 -11.80
CA GLU A 122 9.25 2.26 -11.93
C GLU A 122 9.24 1.86 -13.41
N PRO A 123 10.28 2.23 -14.18
CA PRO A 123 10.33 2.00 -15.64
C PRO A 123 10.21 0.53 -16.07
N GLU A 124 10.59 -0.41 -15.20
CA GLU A 124 10.55 -1.84 -15.45
C GLU A 124 9.24 -2.51 -14.99
N ASN A 125 8.22 -1.72 -14.63
CA ASN A 125 6.94 -2.25 -14.17
C ASN A 125 6.11 -2.83 -15.33
N THR A 126 6.36 -4.10 -15.63
CA THR A 126 5.70 -4.85 -16.73
C THR A 126 4.17 -4.91 -16.59
N LYS A 127 3.63 -4.89 -15.37
CA LYS A 127 2.17 -4.84 -15.14
C LYS A 127 1.59 -3.51 -15.58
N ALA A 128 2.22 -2.39 -15.20
CA ALA A 128 1.79 -1.07 -15.62
C ALA A 128 1.93 -0.89 -17.15
N GLU A 129 3.02 -1.38 -17.74
CA GLU A 129 3.20 -1.38 -19.20
C GLU A 129 2.09 -2.15 -19.92
N TYR A 130 1.77 -3.36 -19.44
CA TYR A 130 0.68 -4.17 -19.98
C TYR A 130 -0.65 -3.41 -19.96
N TRP A 131 -1.00 -2.84 -18.81
CA TRP A 131 -2.27 -2.17 -18.61
C TRP A 131 -2.37 -0.85 -19.36
N LEU A 132 -1.28 -0.09 -19.45
CA LEU A 132 -1.20 1.10 -20.30
C LEU A 132 -1.54 0.76 -21.75
N LYS A 133 -0.94 -0.32 -22.30
CA LYS A 133 -1.25 -0.79 -23.65
C LYS A 133 -2.72 -1.19 -23.81
N GLN A 134 -3.37 -1.75 -22.77
CA GLN A 134 -4.81 -2.04 -22.84
C GLN A 134 -5.65 -0.76 -22.85
N ALA A 135 -5.37 0.21 -21.99
CA ALA A 135 -6.08 1.49 -22.01
C ALA A 135 -5.94 2.21 -23.35
N GLU A 136 -4.73 2.25 -23.91
CA GLU A 136 -4.47 2.91 -25.20
C GLU A 136 -5.18 2.23 -26.37
N LYS A 137 -5.46 0.92 -26.30
CA LYS A 137 -6.28 0.23 -27.31
C LYS A 137 -7.76 0.66 -27.26
N GLN A 138 -8.29 0.93 -26.08
CA GLN A 138 -9.69 1.34 -25.89
C GLN A 138 -9.95 2.79 -26.29
N LEU A 139 -8.88 3.59 -26.46
CA LEU A 139 -8.95 4.98 -26.90
C LEU A 139 -8.90 5.15 -28.43
N LYS A 140 -8.71 4.06 -29.18
CA LYS A 140 -8.65 4.03 -30.65
C LYS A 140 -9.98 3.58 -31.22
#